data_AF-A0A1G8KP62-F1
#
_entry.id   AF-A0A1G8KP62-F1
#
_cell.length_a   1.000
_cell.length_b   1.000
_cell.length_c   1.000
_cell.angle_alpha   90.00
_cell.angle_beta   90.00
_cell.angle_gamma   90.00
#
_symmetry.space_group_name_H-M   'P 1'
#
loop_
_entity.id
_entity.type
_entity.pdbx_description
1 polymer ?
#
loop_
_entity_poly.entity_id
_entity_poly.type
_entity_poly.pdbx_seq_one_letter_code
_entity_poly.pdbx_strand_id
1 'polypeptide(L)'
;MGKNNQHRQSKVKQQSFSIRKFNGKVLSLAIGTTFLLSLPLGKTIQASEESINLDSLSDVAVSQTVDPAEVSVEAVDHEASMVQEEPAIEEGHFRIHVPKEVVNEDQPDDTKLWLWGGVKEPSGENGKPQWPNGEALAKEHQTNYGYYYDVPQSKTAEDINFLVIQQGKKITQADQKIPLTIPKMNEVYLDKDFNQHYYAPLQDENLLKINYYREDGNYQNYRLWIWGDVESKSEDVSHWPHGQVFDLDPKYGGSSLVRLSKGLQSNLSLKYDVS
;
A
#
# COMPACT_ATOMS: atom_id res chain seq x y z
N MET A 1 -45.28 -6.88 -26.92
CA MET A 1 -44.33 -6.55 -25.83
C MET A 1 -43.55 -7.80 -25.44
N GLY A 2 -42.34 -8.00 -25.97
CA GLY A 2 -41.39 -8.99 -25.44
C GLY A 2 -40.25 -8.24 -24.78
N LYS A 3 -40.10 -8.36 -23.45
CA LYS A 3 -39.02 -7.67 -22.73
C LYS A 3 -37.70 -8.42 -22.98
N ASN A 4 -36.75 -7.71 -23.59
CA ASN A 4 -35.34 -8.09 -23.65
C ASN A 4 -34.76 -8.13 -22.23
N ASN A 5 -34.46 -9.33 -21.73
CA ASN A 5 -33.54 -9.49 -20.59
C ASN A 5 -32.14 -9.74 -21.13
N GLN A 6 -31.41 -8.67 -21.43
CA GLN A 6 -29.95 -8.76 -21.55
C GLN A 6 -29.38 -8.97 -20.15
N HIS A 7 -28.89 -10.18 -19.87
CA HIS A 7 -27.98 -10.41 -18.75
C HIS A 7 -26.74 -9.54 -18.97
N ARG A 8 -26.59 -8.51 -18.13
CA ARG A 8 -25.37 -7.71 -18.05
C ARG A 8 -24.32 -8.60 -17.39
N GLN A 9 -23.52 -9.32 -18.20
CA GLN A 9 -22.36 -10.04 -17.66
C GLN A 9 -21.43 -9.03 -16.99
N SER A 10 -21.18 -9.19 -15.68
CA SER A 10 -20.15 -8.43 -14.98
C SER A 10 -18.79 -8.81 -15.61
N LYS A 11 -17.98 -7.81 -15.97
CA LYS A 11 -16.60 -8.05 -16.39
C LYS A 11 -15.82 -8.52 -15.17
N VAL A 12 -15.62 -9.82 -15.04
CA VAL A 12 -14.77 -10.43 -14.01
C VAL A 12 -13.32 -10.06 -14.27
N LYS A 13 -12.63 -9.46 -13.29
CA LYS A 13 -11.20 -9.19 -13.32
C LYS A 13 -10.46 -10.16 -12.40
N GLN A 14 -9.48 -10.89 -12.96
CA GLN A 14 -8.62 -11.83 -12.23
C GLN A 14 -7.17 -11.38 -12.36
N GLN A 15 -6.40 -11.44 -11.27
CA GLN A 15 -5.00 -11.04 -11.24
C GLN A 15 -4.17 -12.01 -10.38
N SER A 16 -2.94 -12.29 -10.82
CA SER A 16 -1.98 -13.19 -10.15
C SER A 16 -0.74 -12.42 -9.68
N PHE A 17 -0.23 -12.77 -8.50
CA PHE A 17 0.82 -12.04 -7.80
C PHE A 17 1.84 -12.99 -7.17
N SER A 18 3.12 -12.64 -7.25
CA SER A 18 4.21 -13.28 -6.49
C SER A 18 4.67 -12.35 -5.39
N ILE A 19 4.76 -12.80 -4.14
CA ILE A 19 5.24 -11.95 -3.06
C ILE A 19 6.77 -11.98 -3.04
N ARG A 20 7.40 -10.83 -2.81
CA ARG A 20 8.87 -10.71 -2.74
C ARG A 20 9.30 -10.21 -1.37
N LYS A 21 10.49 -10.66 -0.96
CA LYS A 21 11.10 -10.34 0.33
C LYS A 21 11.59 -8.88 0.38
N PHE A 22 11.11 -8.13 1.36
CA PHE A 22 11.74 -6.91 1.91
C PHE A 22 12.39 -7.34 3.22
N ASN A 23 13.70 -7.21 3.47
CA ASN A 23 14.40 -7.31 4.77
C ASN A 23 13.73 -8.00 6.00
N GLY A 24 12.94 -9.05 5.81
CA GLY A 24 12.06 -9.63 6.82
C GLY A 24 10.70 -8.93 7.09
N LYS A 25 10.04 -8.31 6.11
CA LYS A 25 8.67 -7.71 6.14
C LYS A 25 7.99 -7.85 4.76
N VAL A 26 6.67 -7.64 4.69
CA VAL A 26 5.87 -7.74 3.44
C VAL A 26 5.40 -6.36 2.95
N LEU A 27 5.36 -6.19 1.62
CA LEU A 27 4.85 -5.01 0.93
C LEU A 27 3.31 -5.04 0.79
N SER A 28 2.64 -3.90 0.87
CA SER A 28 1.20 -3.78 0.54
C SER A 28 0.97 -3.77 -0.98
N LEU A 29 -0.13 -4.36 -1.44
CA LEU A 29 -0.55 -4.39 -2.84
C LEU A 29 -1.75 -3.46 -3.07
N ALA A 30 -1.69 -2.58 -4.06
CA ALA A 30 -2.81 -1.75 -4.48
C ALA A 30 -3.39 -2.20 -5.83
N ILE A 31 -4.71 -2.32 -5.92
CA ILE A 31 -5.45 -2.67 -7.14
C ILE A 31 -6.42 -1.53 -7.46
N GLY A 32 -6.48 -1.08 -8.72
CA GLY A 32 -7.35 0.03 -9.13
C GLY A 32 -7.80 -0.07 -10.57
N THR A 33 -8.94 0.54 -10.90
CA THR A 33 -9.62 0.41 -12.21
C THR A 33 -9.05 1.27 -13.34
N THR A 34 -8.11 2.19 -13.06
CA THR A 34 -7.34 2.93 -14.07
C THR A 34 -6.28 3.78 -13.36
N PHE A 35 -5.02 3.36 -13.33
CA PHE A 35 -3.87 4.25 -13.18
C PHE A 35 -2.62 3.52 -13.73
N LEU A 36 -2.12 3.98 -14.87
CA LEU A 36 -0.89 3.46 -15.49
C LEU A 36 0.32 3.92 -14.66
N LEU A 37 0.82 3.05 -13.77
CA LEU A 37 2.10 3.24 -13.06
C LEU A 37 3.28 3.04 -14.03
N SER A 38 3.54 3.97 -14.94
CA SER A 38 4.83 3.97 -15.65
C SER A 38 5.87 4.64 -14.75
N LEU A 39 6.90 3.96 -14.26
CA LEU A 39 8.27 4.48 -14.05
C LEU A 39 9.27 3.33 -13.65
N PRO A 40 10.58 3.43 -13.96
CA PRO A 40 11.44 2.28 -14.25
C PRO A 40 12.35 1.76 -13.11
N LEU A 41 12.77 0.50 -13.33
CA LEU A 41 13.91 -0.27 -12.81
C LEU A 41 14.06 -0.51 -11.30
N GLY A 42 13.37 -1.55 -10.85
CA GLY A 42 13.64 -2.24 -9.57
C GLY A 42 12.60 -3.31 -9.22
N LYS A 43 12.25 -4.20 -10.17
CA LYS A 43 11.29 -5.33 -10.01
C LYS A 43 10.17 -5.10 -8.98
N THR A 44 9.25 -4.20 -9.30
CA THR A 44 7.95 -4.06 -8.65
C THR A 44 6.90 -4.82 -9.46
N ILE A 45 6.05 -5.62 -8.82
CA ILE A 45 4.91 -6.25 -9.49
C ILE A 45 3.83 -5.18 -9.62
N GLN A 46 3.88 -4.50 -10.75
CA GLN A 46 2.79 -3.68 -11.23
C GLN A 46 1.75 -4.61 -11.85
N ALA A 47 0.53 -4.63 -11.30
CA ALA A 47 -0.58 -5.30 -11.94
C ALA A 47 -1.03 -4.48 -13.15
N SER A 48 -0.66 -4.93 -14.35
CA SER A 48 -1.31 -4.48 -15.58
C SER A 48 -2.61 -5.26 -15.80
N GLU A 49 -3.67 -4.56 -16.20
CA GLU A 49 -4.90 -5.19 -16.65
C GLU A 49 -4.63 -6.01 -17.91
N GLU A 50 -4.60 -7.34 -17.79
CA GLU A 50 -4.82 -8.21 -18.95
C GLU A 50 -6.20 -8.85 -18.82
N SER A 51 -7.11 -8.43 -19.69
CA SER A 51 -8.39 -9.09 -19.89
C SER A 51 -8.15 -10.45 -20.54
N ILE A 52 -8.26 -11.53 -19.76
CA ILE A 52 -8.35 -12.89 -20.30
C ILE A 52 -9.77 -13.11 -20.85
N ASN A 53 -9.84 -13.43 -22.14
CA ASN A 53 -11.07 -13.77 -22.86
C ASN A 53 -11.41 -15.24 -22.56
N LEU A 54 -12.43 -15.50 -21.73
CA LEU A 54 -12.90 -16.86 -21.42
C LEU A 54 -13.95 -17.33 -22.45
N ASP A 55 -13.52 -17.53 -23.70
CA ASP A 55 -14.23 -18.39 -24.66
C ASP A 55 -13.59 -19.77 -24.63
N SER A 56 -13.75 -20.48 -23.52
CA SER A 56 -13.76 -21.94 -23.46
C SER A 56 -13.97 -22.37 -22.02
N LEU A 57 -15.16 -22.89 -21.73
CA LEU A 57 -15.39 -24.14 -21.01
C LEU A 57 -16.92 -24.29 -20.92
N SER A 58 -17.43 -25.09 -21.84
CA SER A 58 -18.82 -25.55 -21.92
C SER A 58 -19.11 -26.63 -20.88
N ASP A 59 -20.33 -26.55 -20.34
CA ASP A 59 -21.14 -27.58 -19.68
C ASP A 59 -20.62 -28.22 -18.37
N VAL A 60 -21.41 -28.09 -17.30
CA VAL A 60 -22.29 -29.16 -16.77
C VAL A 60 -23.32 -28.54 -15.81
N ALA A 61 -24.50 -29.17 -15.79
CA ALA A 61 -25.81 -28.68 -15.39
C ALA A 61 -26.15 -28.69 -13.87
N VAL A 62 -26.99 -27.71 -13.49
CA VAL A 62 -28.25 -27.78 -12.70
C VAL A 62 -28.29 -28.54 -11.35
N SER A 63 -28.64 -27.83 -10.26
CA SER A 63 -29.99 -27.91 -9.64
C SER A 63 -30.18 -26.92 -8.47
N GLN A 64 -31.34 -26.23 -8.48
CA GLN A 64 -31.97 -25.51 -7.35
C GLN A 64 -32.40 -26.55 -6.28
N THR A 65 -32.63 -26.30 -4.98
CA THR A 65 -33.34 -25.26 -4.21
C THR A 65 -33.05 -25.50 -2.70
N VAL A 66 -32.96 -24.48 -1.84
CA VAL A 66 -33.82 -24.27 -0.65
C VAL A 66 -33.53 -22.94 0.08
N ASP A 67 -34.62 -22.41 0.63
CA ASP A 67 -34.92 -21.14 1.32
C ASP A 67 -34.14 -20.81 2.63
N PRO A 68 -34.29 -19.58 3.18
CA PRO A 68 -33.30 -18.88 3.99
C PRO A 68 -33.42 -19.20 5.49
N ALA A 69 -32.28 -19.40 6.14
CA ALA A 69 -32.19 -19.34 7.59
C ALA A 69 -30.99 -18.46 7.96
N GLU A 70 -31.28 -17.42 8.75
CA GLU A 70 -30.30 -16.62 9.47
C GLU A 70 -29.24 -17.53 10.12
N VAL A 71 -27.99 -17.32 9.73
CA VAL A 71 -26.86 -17.72 10.57
C VAL A 71 -26.05 -16.46 10.79
N SER A 72 -26.28 -15.90 11.97
CA SER A 72 -25.40 -14.98 12.67
C SER A 72 -23.98 -15.53 12.65
N VAL A 73 -23.13 -14.92 11.83
CA VAL A 73 -21.69 -15.14 11.89
C VAL A 73 -21.13 -14.23 12.96
N GLU A 74 -20.72 -14.85 14.06
CA GLU A 74 -19.94 -14.24 15.11
C GLU A 74 -18.70 -13.59 14.48
N ALA A 75 -18.55 -12.29 14.73
CA ALA A 75 -17.38 -11.52 14.34
C ALA A 75 -16.16 -12.19 14.96
N VAL A 76 -15.33 -12.80 14.11
CA VAL A 76 -14.01 -13.26 14.51
C VAL A 76 -13.24 -12.00 14.91
N ASP A 77 -12.95 -11.92 16.20
CA ASP A 77 -12.18 -10.86 16.84
C ASP A 77 -10.80 -10.81 16.18
N HIS A 78 -10.68 -9.96 15.15
CA HIS A 78 -9.38 -9.61 14.60
C HIS A 78 -8.79 -8.67 15.63
N GLU A 79 -7.84 -9.18 16.43
CA GLU A 79 -6.95 -8.35 17.23
C GLU A 79 -6.35 -7.30 16.29
N ALA A 80 -6.97 -6.13 16.27
CA ALA A 80 -6.45 -4.95 15.67
C ALA A 80 -5.18 -4.64 16.46
N SER A 81 -4.02 -4.98 15.89
CA SER A 81 -2.76 -4.36 16.27
C SER A 81 -3.03 -2.86 16.36
N MET A 82 -3.03 -2.34 17.58
CA MET A 82 -3.25 -0.94 17.88
C MET A 82 -2.16 -0.14 17.16
N VAL A 83 -2.48 0.35 15.96
CA VAL A 83 -1.66 1.33 15.26
C VAL A 83 -1.88 2.62 16.02
N GLN A 84 -0.85 3.11 16.70
CA GLN A 84 -0.85 4.47 17.22
C GLN A 84 -1.08 5.39 16.01
N GLU A 85 -2.22 6.09 15.98
CA GLU A 85 -2.57 6.97 14.86
C GLU A 85 -1.51 8.06 14.72
N GLU A 86 -0.75 7.99 13.64
CA GLU A 86 0.17 9.05 13.25
C GLU A 86 -0.64 10.32 12.94
N PRO A 87 -0.14 11.52 13.29
CA PRO A 87 -0.86 12.74 13.03
C PRO A 87 -1.09 12.92 11.53
N ALA A 88 -2.22 13.52 11.16
CA ALA A 88 -2.52 13.84 9.77
C ALA A 88 -1.40 14.68 9.15
N ILE A 89 -1.09 14.42 7.88
CA ILE A 89 -0.11 15.20 7.11
C ILE A 89 -0.80 16.50 6.67
N GLU A 90 -0.18 17.64 6.99
CA GLU A 90 -0.69 18.95 6.59
C GLU A 90 -0.77 19.09 5.06
N GLU A 91 -1.74 19.87 4.58
CA GLU A 91 -1.87 20.14 3.14
C GLU A 91 -0.59 20.80 2.60
N GLY A 92 -0.13 20.33 1.43
CA GLY A 92 1.11 20.80 0.82
C GLY A 92 2.38 20.28 1.51
N HIS A 93 2.28 19.27 2.38
CA HIS A 93 3.43 18.57 2.95
C HIS A 93 3.56 17.15 2.39
N PHE A 94 4.81 16.69 2.35
CA PHE A 94 5.17 15.32 2.01
C PHE A 94 5.95 14.68 3.16
N ARG A 95 5.44 13.58 3.73
CA ARG A 95 6.05 12.90 4.86
C ARG A 95 7.12 11.90 4.41
N ILE A 96 8.34 12.03 4.91
CA ILE A 96 9.40 11.04 4.73
C ILE A 96 9.60 10.29 6.04
N HIS A 97 9.32 8.98 6.05
CA HIS A 97 9.56 8.11 7.19
C HIS A 97 10.94 7.44 7.09
N VAL A 98 11.72 7.54 8.15
CA VAL A 98 13.07 6.98 8.33
C VAL A 98 12.99 5.89 9.40
N PRO A 99 13.50 4.66 9.14
CA PRO A 99 13.25 3.53 10.02
C PRO A 99 14.13 3.61 11.28
N LYS A 100 13.68 3.02 12.40
CA LYS A 100 14.43 3.03 13.69
C LYS A 100 15.86 2.52 13.56
N GLU A 101 16.07 1.58 12.66
CA GLU A 101 17.37 0.98 12.36
C GLU A 101 18.40 1.99 11.81
N VAL A 102 17.93 3.13 11.29
CA VAL A 102 18.77 4.22 10.77
C VAL A 102 18.91 5.37 11.78
N VAL A 103 18.02 5.50 12.76
CA VAL A 103 17.98 6.64 13.68
C VAL A 103 18.49 6.24 15.06
N ASN A 104 19.40 7.02 15.65
CA ASN A 104 19.74 6.88 17.06
C ASN A 104 18.58 7.41 17.92
N GLU A 105 17.83 6.53 18.60
CA GLU A 105 16.64 6.94 19.37
C GLU A 105 16.97 7.90 20.53
N ASP A 106 18.17 7.82 21.10
CA ASP A 106 18.61 8.72 22.18
C ASP A 106 18.87 10.15 21.65
N GLN A 107 19.26 10.27 20.39
CA GLN A 107 19.66 11.51 19.69
C GLN A 107 19.16 11.51 18.24
N PRO A 108 17.84 11.55 17.99
CA PRO A 108 17.31 11.46 16.62
C PRO A 108 17.68 12.69 15.79
N ASP A 109 17.96 13.82 16.43
CA ASP A 109 18.40 15.08 15.81
C ASP A 109 19.79 15.01 15.17
N ASP A 110 20.58 13.97 15.49
CA ASP A 110 21.80 13.63 14.76
C ASP A 110 21.52 13.08 13.36
N THR A 111 20.31 12.60 13.11
CA THR A 111 19.83 12.17 11.79
C THR A 111 19.09 13.33 11.13
N LYS A 112 19.56 13.73 9.94
CA LYS A 112 19.07 14.90 9.22
C LYS A 112 18.81 14.57 7.75
N LEU A 113 17.81 15.24 7.17
CA LEU A 113 17.53 15.21 5.75
C LEU A 113 18.08 16.46 5.08
N TRP A 114 18.92 16.29 4.07
CA TRP A 114 19.31 17.38 3.18
C TRP A 114 18.38 17.34 1.97
N LEU A 115 17.62 18.42 1.71
CA LEU A 115 16.46 18.42 0.81
C LEU A 115 16.61 19.44 -0.32
N TRP A 116 16.20 19.10 -1.54
CA TRP A 116 16.14 20.04 -2.68
C TRP A 116 15.16 19.59 -3.77
N GLY A 117 14.97 20.41 -4.80
CA GLY A 117 13.98 20.19 -5.86
C GLY A 117 12.61 20.70 -5.43
N GLY A 118 11.59 19.84 -5.47
CA GLY A 118 10.18 20.17 -5.18
C GLY A 118 9.83 20.54 -3.73
N VAL A 119 10.78 21.05 -2.96
CA VAL A 119 10.60 21.49 -1.58
C VAL A 119 10.48 23.02 -1.51
N LYS A 120 9.72 23.54 -0.56
CA LYS A 120 9.50 24.98 -0.40
C LYS A 120 10.80 25.72 -0.08
N GLU A 121 11.66 25.08 0.69
CA GLU A 121 12.89 25.67 1.23
C GLU A 121 14.05 24.68 1.10
N PRO A 122 14.79 24.70 -0.03
CA PRO A 122 15.93 23.81 -0.24
C PRO A 122 17.05 24.03 0.78
N SER A 123 17.68 22.95 1.22
CA SER A 123 18.88 23.00 2.05
C SER A 123 20.04 23.70 1.32
N GLY A 124 20.85 24.47 2.06
CA GLY A 124 21.98 25.22 1.50
C GLY A 124 21.64 26.55 0.81
N GLU A 125 20.37 26.87 0.57
CA GLU A 125 19.94 28.12 -0.07
C GLU A 125 19.33 29.13 0.92
N ASN A 126 19.35 30.42 0.62
CA ASN A 126 18.53 31.44 1.32
C ASN A 126 18.58 31.43 2.88
N GLY A 127 19.75 31.18 3.49
CA GLY A 127 19.89 31.15 4.95
C GLY A 127 19.44 29.85 5.63
N LYS A 128 19.19 28.79 4.85
CA LYS A 128 18.85 27.43 5.28
C LYS A 128 20.08 26.66 5.77
N PRO A 129 19.90 25.49 6.43
CA PRO A 129 21.01 24.83 7.08
C PRO A 129 22.13 24.51 6.08
N GLN A 130 23.35 24.86 6.49
CA GLN A 130 24.58 24.73 5.70
C GLN A 130 25.16 23.34 5.88
N TRP A 131 25.68 22.74 4.81
CA TRP A 131 26.22 21.38 4.87
C TRP A 131 27.24 21.23 6.02
N PRO A 132 27.18 20.15 6.82
CA PRO A 132 26.26 18.99 6.74
C PRO A 132 25.00 19.14 7.61
N ASN A 133 24.64 20.36 7.99
CA ASN A 133 23.39 20.60 8.70
C ASN A 133 22.25 20.45 7.68
N GLY A 134 21.35 19.50 7.91
CA GLY A 134 20.07 19.38 7.19
C GLY A 134 18.91 19.62 8.16
N GLU A 135 17.71 19.22 7.73
CA GLU A 135 16.50 19.18 8.54
C GLU A 135 16.56 18.02 9.52
N ALA A 136 16.56 18.30 10.82
CA ALA A 136 16.73 17.28 11.86
C ALA A 136 15.44 16.50 12.13
N LEU A 137 15.56 15.20 12.39
CA LEU A 137 14.45 14.42 12.94
C LEU A 137 14.23 14.80 14.40
N ALA A 138 12.97 14.78 14.84
CA ALA A 138 12.57 15.24 16.16
C ALA A 138 12.00 14.08 16.98
N LYS A 139 12.20 14.10 18.31
CA LYS A 139 11.74 13.03 19.22
C LYS A 139 10.22 12.87 19.19
N GLU A 140 9.52 13.99 19.06
CA GLU A 140 8.07 14.09 18.94
C GLU A 140 7.50 13.49 17.64
N HIS A 141 8.34 13.23 16.64
CA HIS A 141 7.94 12.62 15.36
C HIS A 141 8.27 11.12 15.29
N GLN A 142 8.37 10.45 16.44
CA GLN A 142 8.55 9.00 16.49
C GLN A 142 7.24 8.25 16.21
N THR A 143 7.33 7.14 15.49
CA THR A 143 6.23 6.21 15.19
C THR A 143 6.66 4.78 15.48
N ASN A 144 5.75 3.81 15.32
CA ASN A 144 6.09 2.39 15.41
C ASN A 144 7.11 1.96 14.35
N TYR A 145 7.15 2.64 13.21
CA TYR A 145 8.11 2.35 12.14
C TYR A 145 9.49 2.95 12.40
N GLY A 146 9.55 4.14 12.99
CA GLY A 146 10.73 4.97 12.92
C GLY A 146 10.47 6.39 13.37
N TYR A 147 10.98 7.32 12.60
CA TYR A 147 10.77 8.75 12.74
C TYR A 147 10.28 9.29 11.41
N TYR A 148 9.63 10.45 11.42
CA TYR A 148 9.27 11.13 10.17
C TYR A 148 9.67 12.59 10.16
N TYR A 149 9.71 13.14 8.96
CA TYR A 149 9.79 14.56 8.72
C TYR A 149 8.76 14.97 7.65
N ASP A 150 7.97 15.98 7.96
CA ASP A 150 7.00 16.55 7.04
C ASP A 150 7.67 17.66 6.23
N VAL A 151 7.93 17.38 4.96
CA VAL A 151 8.59 18.29 4.03
C VAL A 151 7.56 19.27 3.47
N PRO A 152 7.67 20.58 3.71
CA PRO A 152 6.83 21.55 3.04
C PRO A 152 7.17 21.57 1.55
N GLN A 153 6.17 21.35 0.69
CA GLN A 153 6.37 21.27 -0.76
C GLN A 153 6.39 22.66 -1.40
N SER A 154 7.10 22.74 -2.53
CA SER A 154 7.08 23.93 -3.38
C SER A 154 5.69 24.11 -4.04
N LYS A 155 5.36 25.34 -4.46
CA LYS A 155 4.13 25.60 -5.24
C LYS A 155 4.19 25.00 -6.65
N THR A 156 5.39 24.80 -7.18
CA THR A 156 5.62 24.14 -8.46
C THR A 156 5.83 22.66 -8.20
N ALA A 157 5.06 21.82 -8.88
CA ALA A 157 5.20 20.37 -8.77
C ALA A 157 6.53 19.92 -9.40
N GLU A 158 7.44 19.42 -8.56
CA GLU A 158 8.73 18.85 -8.95
C GLU A 158 9.05 17.67 -8.04
N ASP A 159 10.00 16.83 -8.44
CA ASP A 159 10.44 15.70 -7.63
C ASP A 159 11.18 16.18 -6.37
N ILE A 160 10.96 15.50 -5.25
CA ILE A 160 11.70 15.77 -4.00
C ILE A 160 12.99 14.98 -4.04
N ASN A 161 14.12 15.66 -3.88
CA ASN A 161 15.43 15.01 -3.81
C ASN A 161 15.97 15.14 -2.40
N PHE A 162 16.68 14.12 -1.93
CA PHE A 162 17.18 14.11 -0.57
C PHE A 162 18.49 13.31 -0.37
N LEU A 163 19.16 13.61 0.73
CA LEU A 163 20.22 12.79 1.33
C LEU A 163 19.90 12.57 2.79
N VAL A 164 20.37 11.45 3.34
CA VAL A 164 20.37 11.22 4.78
C VAL A 164 21.77 11.47 5.32
N ILE A 165 21.84 12.30 6.35
CA ILE A 165 23.05 12.63 7.09
C ILE A 165 22.87 12.09 8.51
N GLN A 166 23.87 11.40 9.03
CA GLN A 166 23.91 10.97 10.42
C GLN A 166 25.25 11.40 11.03
N GLN A 167 25.21 12.06 12.17
CA GLN A 167 26.40 12.55 12.89
C GLN A 167 27.35 13.35 11.97
N GLY A 168 26.75 14.19 11.11
CA GLY A 168 27.46 15.05 10.16
C GLY A 168 28.05 14.34 8.93
N LYS A 169 27.76 13.05 8.71
CA LYS A 169 28.22 12.28 7.55
C LYS A 169 27.05 11.86 6.66
N LYS A 170 27.22 11.97 5.34
CA LYS A 170 26.31 11.37 4.36
C LYS A 170 26.32 9.84 4.54
N ILE A 171 25.14 9.23 4.71
CA ILE A 171 25.00 7.77 4.83
C ILE A 171 24.29 7.13 3.62
N THR A 172 23.55 7.90 2.83
CA THR A 172 23.05 7.46 1.51
C THR A 172 24.20 7.32 0.51
N GLN A 173 24.27 6.22 -0.24
CA GLN A 173 25.34 5.99 -1.23
C GLN A 173 25.27 6.94 -2.44
N ALA A 174 24.06 7.31 -2.85
CA ALA A 174 23.79 8.23 -3.93
C ALA A 174 22.67 9.19 -3.52
N ASP A 175 22.49 10.25 -4.30
CA ASP A 175 21.39 11.19 -4.13
C ASP A 175 20.07 10.47 -4.37
N GLN A 176 19.11 10.65 -3.45
CA GLN A 176 17.82 10.00 -3.51
C GLN A 176 16.80 10.91 -4.17
N LYS A 177 15.85 10.32 -4.89
CA LYS A 177 14.83 11.05 -5.63
C LYS A 177 13.47 10.40 -5.46
N ILE A 178 12.47 11.17 -5.04
CA ILE A 178 11.07 10.78 -4.87
C ILE A 178 10.26 11.38 -6.03
N PRO A 179 9.87 10.58 -7.03
CA PRO A 179 9.02 11.06 -8.11
C PRO A 179 7.59 11.36 -7.63
N LEU A 180 7.12 12.60 -7.77
CA LEU A 180 5.77 13.01 -7.35
C LEU A 180 4.74 12.83 -8.46
N THR A 181 4.67 11.61 -9.01
CA THR A 181 3.82 11.32 -10.19
C THR A 181 2.37 10.99 -9.86
N ILE A 182 2.05 10.73 -8.59
CA ILE A 182 0.71 10.40 -8.12
C ILE A 182 0.18 11.59 -7.31
N PRO A 183 -0.85 12.32 -7.80
CA PRO A 183 -1.30 13.57 -7.16
C PRO A 183 -1.76 13.45 -5.70
N LYS A 184 -2.19 12.26 -5.27
CA LYS A 184 -2.65 11.99 -3.90
C LYS A 184 -1.57 11.40 -2.99
N MET A 185 -0.38 11.13 -3.52
CA MET A 185 0.72 10.58 -2.72
C MET A 185 1.41 11.69 -1.96
N ASN A 186 1.40 11.58 -0.64
CA ASN A 186 1.97 12.56 0.26
C ASN A 186 2.94 11.94 1.29
N GLU A 187 3.36 10.68 1.10
CA GLU A 187 4.38 10.10 1.96
C GLU A 187 5.24 9.03 1.28
N VAL A 188 6.37 8.72 1.91
CA VAL A 188 7.25 7.61 1.57
C VAL A 188 7.87 7.02 2.83
N TYR A 189 8.08 5.70 2.83
CA TYR A 189 8.83 4.96 3.83
C TYR A 189 10.17 4.53 3.26
N LEU A 190 11.25 4.93 3.91
CA LEU A 190 12.60 4.51 3.56
C LEU A 190 12.95 3.26 4.34
N ASP A 191 13.53 2.25 3.69
CA ASP A 191 14.15 1.15 4.43
C ASP A 191 15.59 1.48 4.85
N LYS A 192 16.24 0.55 5.58
CA LYS A 192 17.62 0.70 6.04
C LYS A 192 18.65 0.88 4.91
N ASP A 193 18.28 0.48 3.69
CA ASP A 193 19.09 0.58 2.49
C ASP A 193 18.67 1.80 1.63
N PHE A 194 17.76 2.63 2.16
CA PHE A 194 17.15 3.82 1.55
C PHE A 194 16.30 3.55 0.31
N ASN A 195 15.83 2.31 0.10
CA ASN A 195 14.81 2.08 -0.92
C ASN A 195 13.49 2.70 -0.48
N GLN A 196 12.74 3.22 -1.45
CA GLN A 196 11.51 3.97 -1.23
C GLN A 196 10.27 3.11 -1.39
N HIS A 197 9.35 3.20 -0.43
CA HIS A 197 8.09 2.47 -0.41
C HIS A 197 6.95 3.45 -0.15
N TYR A 198 5.90 3.42 -0.98
CA TYR A 198 4.79 4.37 -0.90
C TYR A 198 3.64 3.91 0.01
N TYR A 199 3.89 2.85 0.79
CA TYR A 199 2.98 2.29 1.77
C TYR A 199 3.77 1.87 3.00
N ALA A 200 3.15 2.00 4.17
CA ALA A 200 3.75 1.51 5.41
C ALA A 200 4.05 0.00 5.29
N PRO A 201 5.30 -0.44 5.51
CA PRO A 201 5.60 -1.87 5.47
C PRO A 201 4.97 -2.58 6.66
N LEU A 202 4.47 -3.79 6.43
CA LEU A 202 3.84 -4.60 7.47
C LEU A 202 4.91 -5.23 8.35
N GLN A 203 4.72 -5.24 9.67
CA GLN A 203 5.69 -5.87 10.57
C GLN A 203 5.67 -7.40 10.49
N ASP A 204 4.54 -8.00 10.11
CA ASP A 204 4.38 -9.44 9.98
C ASP A 204 4.68 -9.89 8.54
N GLU A 205 5.68 -10.77 8.38
CA GLU A 205 6.09 -11.37 7.10
C GLU A 205 5.06 -12.33 6.49
N ASN A 206 4.07 -12.74 7.28
CA ASN A 206 2.99 -13.60 6.84
C ASN A 206 1.71 -12.81 6.57
N LEU A 207 1.73 -11.48 6.66
CA LEU A 207 0.58 -10.65 6.30
C LEU A 207 0.81 -9.90 4.99
N LEU A 208 -0.19 -9.92 4.12
CA LEU A 208 -0.29 -9.04 2.96
C LEU A 208 -1.50 -8.13 3.15
N LYS A 209 -1.30 -6.81 3.04
CA LYS A 209 -2.39 -5.82 3.00
C LYS A 209 -2.71 -5.50 1.55
N ILE A 210 -3.94 -5.78 1.15
CA ILE A 210 -4.48 -5.45 -0.17
C ILE A 210 -5.34 -4.20 -0.03
N ASN A 211 -4.98 -3.14 -0.74
CA ASN A 211 -5.75 -1.93 -0.86
C ASN A 211 -6.48 -1.90 -2.21
N TYR A 212 -7.76 -1.54 -2.20
CA TYR A 212 -8.61 -1.39 -3.36
C TYR A 212 -9.24 -0.01 -3.32
N TYR A 213 -8.85 0.84 -4.26
CA TYR A 213 -9.38 2.20 -4.34
C TYR A 213 -10.61 2.27 -5.24
N ARG A 214 -11.63 3.00 -4.78
CA ARG A 214 -12.82 3.35 -5.55
C ARG A 214 -13.11 4.83 -5.42
N GLU A 215 -13.48 5.45 -6.54
CA GLU A 215 -13.86 6.88 -6.58
C GLU A 215 -15.15 7.15 -5.80
N ASP A 216 -16.12 6.24 -5.83
CA ASP A 216 -17.40 6.37 -5.14
C ASP A 216 -17.32 6.05 -3.63
N GLY A 217 -16.18 5.55 -3.16
CA GLY A 217 -15.97 5.13 -1.77
C GLY A 217 -16.91 4.01 -1.29
N ASN A 218 -17.67 3.37 -2.18
CA ASN A 218 -18.69 2.40 -1.80
C ASN A 218 -18.16 0.96 -1.95
N TYR A 219 -17.95 0.29 -0.82
CA TYR A 219 -17.43 -1.08 -0.74
C TYR A 219 -18.47 -2.11 -0.28
N GLN A 220 -19.72 -1.71 -0.02
CA GLN A 220 -20.74 -2.53 0.65
C GLN A 220 -20.93 -3.92 0.01
N ASN A 221 -20.88 -3.98 -1.33
CA ASN A 221 -21.07 -5.21 -2.10
C ASN A 221 -19.77 -5.71 -2.75
N TYR A 222 -18.62 -5.11 -2.44
CA TYR A 222 -17.34 -5.58 -2.97
C TYR A 222 -16.77 -6.64 -2.06
N ARG A 223 -16.30 -7.73 -2.65
CA ARG A 223 -15.64 -8.83 -1.94
C ARG A 223 -14.33 -9.17 -2.62
N LEU A 224 -13.37 -9.59 -1.81
CA LEU A 224 -12.07 -10.08 -2.24
C LEU A 224 -12.06 -11.62 -2.18
N TRP A 225 -11.89 -12.25 -3.33
CA TRP A 225 -11.75 -13.69 -3.47
C TRP A 225 -10.28 -14.04 -3.72
N ILE A 226 -9.72 -14.96 -2.92
CA ILE A 226 -8.29 -15.20 -2.84
C ILE A 226 -8.00 -16.69 -2.86
N TRP A 227 -6.96 -17.09 -3.59
CA TRP A 227 -6.45 -18.45 -3.65
C TRP A 227 -4.93 -18.47 -3.85
N GLY A 228 -4.33 -19.66 -3.77
CA GLY A 228 -2.88 -19.85 -3.82
C GLY A 228 -2.29 -20.12 -2.43
N ASP A 229 -1.08 -19.60 -2.18
CA ASP A 229 -0.31 -19.81 -0.95
C ASP A 229 -0.79 -18.91 0.22
N VAL A 230 -2.10 -18.93 0.51
CA VAL A 230 -2.72 -18.24 1.65
C VAL A 230 -3.16 -19.25 2.71
N GLU A 231 -3.22 -18.84 3.98
CA GLU A 231 -3.64 -19.74 5.08
C GLU A 231 -5.10 -20.16 4.96
N SER A 232 -5.97 -19.22 4.56
CA SER A 232 -7.41 -19.46 4.38
C SER A 232 -7.82 -19.01 2.97
N LYS A 233 -8.00 -19.96 2.05
CA LYS A 233 -8.51 -19.62 0.70
C LYS A 233 -10.00 -19.34 0.79
N SER A 234 -10.50 -18.48 -0.11
CA SER A 234 -11.93 -18.13 -0.11
C SER A 234 -12.84 -19.33 -0.40
N GLU A 235 -12.39 -20.29 -1.21
CA GLU A 235 -13.14 -21.52 -1.53
C GLU A 235 -13.30 -22.47 -0.34
N ASP A 236 -12.39 -22.40 0.65
CA ASP A 236 -12.41 -23.27 1.82
C ASP A 236 -13.42 -22.78 2.88
N VAL A 237 -13.76 -21.50 2.86
CA VAL A 237 -14.57 -20.83 3.89
C VAL A 237 -15.90 -20.29 3.37
N SER A 238 -16.08 -20.18 2.05
CA SER A 238 -17.26 -19.59 1.44
C SER A 238 -17.46 -20.05 -0.01
N HIS A 239 -18.53 -19.57 -0.65
CA HIS A 239 -18.79 -19.78 -2.07
C HIS A 239 -18.82 -18.44 -2.81
N TRP A 240 -18.45 -18.47 -4.08
CA TRP A 240 -18.50 -17.29 -4.94
C TRP A 240 -19.94 -16.74 -5.04
N PRO A 241 -20.19 -15.41 -4.96
CA PRO A 241 -19.22 -14.30 -4.89
C PRO A 241 -18.86 -13.82 -3.46
N HIS A 242 -19.21 -14.57 -2.42
CA HIS A 242 -19.07 -14.14 -1.03
C HIS A 242 -17.64 -14.32 -0.50
N GLY A 243 -16.71 -13.47 -0.94
CA GLY A 243 -15.32 -13.42 -0.45
C GLY A 243 -15.11 -12.60 0.84
N GLN A 244 -13.85 -12.27 1.13
CA GLN A 244 -13.46 -11.41 2.24
C GLN A 244 -13.98 -9.97 2.06
N VAL A 245 -14.37 -9.32 3.15
CA VAL A 245 -14.82 -7.92 3.16
C VAL A 245 -13.64 -6.95 3.15
N PHE A 246 -13.89 -5.72 2.71
CA PHE A 246 -12.94 -4.62 2.82
C PHE A 246 -13.28 -3.74 4.02
N ASP A 247 -12.30 -3.49 4.87
CA ASP A 247 -12.34 -2.45 5.90
C ASP A 247 -12.01 -1.09 5.28
N LEU A 248 -12.63 -0.02 5.77
CA LEU A 248 -12.32 1.33 5.27
C LEU A 248 -11.00 1.82 5.85
N ASP A 249 -10.05 2.09 4.96
CA ASP A 249 -8.82 2.80 5.22
C ASP A 249 -8.94 4.23 4.69
N PRO A 250 -8.91 5.26 5.56
CA PRO A 250 -9.05 6.66 5.16
C PRO A 250 -8.03 7.12 4.11
N LYS A 251 -6.86 6.45 4.05
CA LYS A 251 -5.75 6.79 3.17
C LYS A 251 -5.81 6.07 1.84
N TYR A 252 -6.25 4.81 1.85
CA TYR A 252 -6.11 3.91 0.71
C TYR A 252 -7.42 3.37 0.13
N GLY A 253 -8.57 3.70 0.74
CA GLY A 253 -9.87 3.17 0.33
C GLY A 253 -10.21 1.86 1.04
N GLY A 254 -10.74 0.87 0.33
CA GLY A 254 -11.03 -0.43 0.92
C GLY A 254 -9.73 -1.19 1.16
N SER A 255 -9.57 -1.82 2.32
CA SER A 255 -8.38 -2.60 2.65
C SER A 255 -8.75 -3.97 3.20
N SER A 256 -7.90 -4.97 2.97
CA SER A 256 -8.09 -6.31 3.52
C SER A 256 -6.74 -6.96 3.81
N LEU A 257 -6.65 -7.64 4.94
CA LEU A 257 -5.44 -8.36 5.37
C LEU A 257 -5.55 -9.84 5.03
N VAL A 258 -4.48 -10.38 4.47
CA VAL A 258 -4.39 -11.77 4.01
C VAL A 258 -3.22 -12.45 4.70
N ARG A 259 -3.49 -13.54 5.42
CA ARG A 259 -2.44 -14.40 5.96
C ARG A 259 -1.87 -15.34 4.90
N LEU A 260 -0.55 -15.38 4.82
CA LEU A 260 0.25 -16.09 3.82
C LEU A 260 0.78 -17.40 4.41
N SER A 261 0.56 -18.51 3.71
CA SER A 261 0.99 -19.85 4.17
C SER A 261 2.49 -20.11 4.03
N LYS A 262 3.17 -19.36 3.16
CA LYS A 262 4.62 -19.49 2.89
C LYS A 262 5.36 -18.16 3.08
N GLY A 263 4.76 -17.20 3.80
CA GLY A 263 5.28 -15.85 3.97
C GLY A 263 5.74 -15.24 2.64
N LEU A 264 6.98 -14.74 2.61
CA LEU A 264 7.59 -14.07 1.46
C LEU A 264 7.90 -14.98 0.26
N GLN A 265 7.66 -16.28 0.33
CA GLN A 265 7.75 -17.22 -0.79
C GLN A 265 6.39 -17.54 -1.41
N SER A 266 5.31 -16.93 -0.91
CA SER A 266 3.94 -17.20 -1.35
C SER A 266 3.68 -16.68 -2.76
N ASN A 267 2.99 -17.48 -3.56
CA ASN A 267 2.33 -17.06 -4.79
C ASN A 267 0.82 -17.13 -4.60
N LEU A 268 0.13 -16.03 -4.88
CA LEU A 268 -1.32 -15.97 -4.73
C LEU A 268 -1.97 -15.34 -5.94
N SER A 269 -3.26 -15.53 -6.04
CA SER A 269 -4.10 -14.88 -7.03
C SER A 269 -5.38 -14.42 -6.38
N LEU A 270 -5.96 -13.39 -6.95
CA LEU A 270 -7.15 -12.76 -6.43
C LEU A 270 -8.11 -12.39 -7.55
N LYS A 271 -9.37 -12.27 -7.15
CA LYS A 271 -10.50 -11.84 -7.95
C LYS A 271 -11.35 -10.95 -7.07
N TYR A 272 -11.91 -9.90 -7.63
CA TYR A 272 -12.87 -9.06 -6.94
C TYR A 272 -14.07 -8.84 -7.86
N ASP A 273 -15.27 -8.83 -7.27
CA ASP A 273 -16.51 -8.55 -7.99
C ASP A 273 -17.53 -7.93 -7.03
N VAL A 274 -18.62 -7.44 -7.60
CA VAL A 274 -19.81 -6.99 -6.89
C VAL A 274 -20.68 -8.21 -6.61
N SER A 275 -20.90 -8.52 -5.34
CA SER A 275 -21.90 -9.50 -4.90
C SER A 275 -23.31 -9.03 -5.19
#